data_AF-A0A3G8JEI8-F1
#
_entry.id   AF-A0A3G8JEI8-F1
#
_cell.length_a   1.000
_cell.length_b   1.000
_cell.length_c   1.000
_cell.angle_alpha   90.00
_cell.angle_beta   90.00
_cell.angle_gamma   90.00
#
_symmetry.space_group_name_H-M   'P 1'
#
loop_
_entity.id
_entity.type
_entity.pdbx_description
1 polymer ?
#
loop_
_entity_poly.entity_id
_entity_poly.type
_entity_poly.pdbx_seq_one_letter_code
_entity_poly.pdbx_strand_id
1 'polypeptide(L)'
;MGFSDLREFLTPELALPINGQKYAVSPSADLVLRIRDYYTNPDLIGQSRDESQTLALQLGAEIYGATYDPDTKVITGDAGSAWEQMETDNVSGDQALRALQTALMWFGMSHEMAEKFWESGMIPLPNFSAPASETEQDPEPEKPNRATRRAAAKKAPAKKAGSKARAAGTTPAPAPSE
;
A
#
# COMPACT_ATOMS: atom_id res chain seq x y z
N MET A 1 24.17 -1.16 44.84
CA MET A 1 23.48 -2.11 43.94
C MET A 1 23.69 -1.61 42.53
N GLY A 2 24.09 -2.47 41.60
CA GLY A 2 24.14 -2.14 40.17
C GLY A 2 22.80 -2.46 39.50
N PHE A 3 22.56 -1.89 38.33
CA PHE A 3 21.48 -2.33 37.44
C PHE A 3 21.93 -3.58 36.67
N SER A 4 21.00 -4.49 36.37
CA SER A 4 21.22 -5.59 35.41
C SER A 4 21.40 -5.04 33.98
N ASP A 5 21.91 -5.87 33.07
CA ASP A 5 22.07 -5.47 31.67
C ASP A 5 20.70 -5.21 31.02
N LEU A 6 20.55 -4.08 30.33
CA LEU A 6 19.30 -3.72 29.66
C LEU A 6 18.90 -4.70 28.56
N ARG A 7 19.88 -5.42 27.97
CA ARG A 7 19.64 -6.47 26.96
C ARG A 7 18.92 -7.70 27.51
N GLU A 8 18.88 -7.90 28.82
CA GLU A 8 18.12 -8.99 29.45
C GLU A 8 16.59 -8.73 29.40
N PHE A 9 16.17 -7.48 29.20
CA PHE A 9 14.77 -7.05 29.29
C PHE A 9 14.25 -6.35 28.02
N LEU A 10 15.14 -5.92 27.13
CA LEU A 10 14.83 -5.10 25.98
C LEU A 10 15.33 -5.80 24.71
N THR A 11 14.39 -6.18 23.84
CA THR A 11 14.66 -6.70 22.50
C THR A 11 14.64 -5.53 21.51
N PRO A 12 15.80 -4.95 21.10
CA PRO A 12 15.84 -3.82 20.17
C PRO A 12 15.57 -4.23 18.71
N GLU A 13 15.53 -5.54 18.45
CA GLU A 13 15.33 -6.16 17.16
C GLU A 13 13.83 -6.29 16.85
N LEU A 14 13.39 -5.64 15.77
CA LEU A 14 12.05 -5.77 15.22
C LEU A 14 12.06 -6.87 14.15
N ALA A 15 11.28 -7.94 14.37
CA ALA A 15 11.13 -9.03 13.41
C ALA A 15 9.81 -8.90 12.63
N LEU A 16 9.90 -8.73 11.32
CA LEU A 16 8.76 -8.50 10.42
C LEU A 16 8.48 -9.76 9.59
N PRO A 17 7.34 -10.45 9.81
CA PRO A 17 7.02 -11.69 9.11
C PRO A 17 6.36 -11.43 7.74
N ILE A 18 7.04 -11.71 6.64
CA ILE A 18 6.50 -11.56 5.27
C ILE A 18 6.70 -12.86 4.50
N ASN A 19 5.64 -13.34 3.84
CA ASN A 19 5.64 -14.57 3.02
C ASN A 19 6.17 -15.84 3.75
N GLY A 20 6.11 -15.87 5.08
CA GLY A 20 6.61 -16.97 5.92
C GLY A 20 8.06 -16.80 6.40
N GLN A 21 8.81 -15.86 5.83
CA GLN A 21 10.13 -15.46 6.30
C GLN A 21 10.03 -14.37 7.37
N LYS A 22 11.11 -14.18 8.13
CA LYS A 22 11.22 -13.13 9.16
C LYS A 22 12.43 -12.25 8.88
N TYR A 23 12.18 -11.00 8.50
CA TYR A 23 13.22 -10.00 8.29
C TYR A 23 13.42 -9.26 9.60
N ALA A 24 14.63 -9.32 10.14
CA ALA A 24 14.96 -8.71 11.42
C ALA A 24 15.75 -7.43 11.21
N VAL A 25 15.33 -6.35 11.86
CA VAL A 25 15.98 -5.03 11.79
C VAL A 25 16.29 -4.53 13.19
N SER A 26 17.51 -4.05 13.39
CA SER A 26 17.98 -3.48 14.67
C SER A 26 18.80 -2.21 14.37
N PRO A 27 18.14 -1.06 14.19
CA PRO A 27 18.80 0.19 13.82
C PRO A 27 19.78 0.68 14.89
N SER A 28 20.76 1.50 14.47
CA SER A 28 21.69 2.15 15.39
C SER A 28 20.99 3.16 16.29
N ALA A 29 21.57 3.47 17.45
CA ALA A 29 21.01 4.46 18.37
C ALA A 29 20.91 5.86 17.73
N ASP A 30 21.85 6.23 16.85
CA ASP A 30 21.83 7.48 16.09
C ASP A 30 20.66 7.52 15.10
N LEU A 31 20.44 6.42 14.36
CA LEU A 31 19.33 6.30 13.43
C LEU A 31 17.98 6.36 14.18
N VAL A 32 17.84 5.72 15.33
CA VAL A 32 16.62 5.83 16.17
C VAL A 32 16.37 7.28 16.60
N LEU A 33 17.41 8.04 16.96
CA LEU A 33 17.26 9.48 17.27
C LEU A 33 16.84 10.29 16.04
N ARG A 34 17.40 10.03 14.86
CA ARG A 34 17.01 10.68 13.59
C ARG A 34 15.57 10.37 13.18
N ILE A 35 15.12 9.12 13.34
CA ILE A 35 13.73 8.73 13.10
C ILE A 35 12.80 9.43 14.09
N ARG A 36 13.19 9.55 15.36
CA ARG A 36 12.39 10.27 16.35
C ARG A 36 12.33 11.78 16.07
N ASP A 37 13.42 12.38 15.62
CA ASP A 37 13.44 13.79 15.19
C ASP A 37 12.48 14.01 14.01
N TYR A 38 12.50 13.14 12.99
CA TYR A 38 11.56 13.17 11.87
C TYR A 38 10.07 13.24 12.30
N TYR A 39 9.67 12.54 13.36
CA TYR A 39 8.29 12.57 13.87
C TYR A 39 7.98 13.68 14.89
N THR A 40 8.98 14.40 15.41
CA THR A 40 8.78 15.36 16.52
C THR A 40 9.28 16.77 16.23
N ASN A 41 10.12 16.95 15.21
CA ASN A 41 10.68 18.23 14.81
C ASN A 41 9.70 18.99 13.89
N PRO A 42 9.15 20.13 14.33
CA PRO A 42 8.18 20.89 13.54
C PRO A 42 8.76 21.41 12.21
N ASP A 43 10.08 21.61 12.14
CA ASP A 43 10.74 22.09 10.91
C ASP A 43 10.85 20.99 9.85
N LEU A 44 10.84 19.71 10.25
CA LEU A 44 10.77 18.56 9.34
C LEU A 44 9.32 18.25 8.93
N ILE A 45 8.38 18.37 9.88
CA ILE A 45 6.94 18.19 9.64
C ILE A 45 6.37 19.29 8.73
N GLY A 46 6.96 20.50 8.78
CA GLY A 46 6.58 21.66 7.96
C GLY A 46 7.19 21.71 6.55
N GLN A 47 8.02 20.74 6.15
CA GLN A 47 8.62 20.69 4.82
C GLN A 47 7.60 20.40 3.72
N SER A 48 8.02 20.50 2.46
CA SER A 48 7.18 19.99 1.38
C SER A 48 6.94 18.49 1.54
N ARG A 49 5.82 18.03 0.97
CA ARG A 49 5.46 16.60 0.95
C ARG A 49 6.55 15.74 0.30
N ASP A 50 7.22 16.26 -0.72
CA ASP A 50 8.21 15.49 -1.48
C ASP A 50 9.53 15.35 -0.70
N GLU A 51 9.92 16.38 0.07
CA GLU A 51 11.08 16.35 0.96
C GLU A 51 10.86 15.41 2.15
N SER A 52 9.72 15.53 2.84
CA SER A 52 9.35 14.65 3.97
C SER A 52 9.23 13.19 3.54
N GLN A 53 8.65 12.91 2.37
CA GLN A 53 8.59 11.56 1.79
C GLN A 53 9.98 11.04 1.38
N THR A 54 10.85 11.89 0.85
CA THR A 54 12.25 11.54 0.52
C THR A 54 13.03 11.16 1.78
N LEU A 55 12.91 11.96 2.86
CA LEU A 55 13.57 11.70 4.14
C LEU A 55 13.05 10.42 4.80
N ALA A 56 11.74 10.16 4.73
CA ALA A 56 11.15 8.90 5.21
C ALA A 56 11.72 7.67 4.50
N LEU A 57 11.93 7.75 3.18
CA LEU A 57 12.53 6.66 2.39
C LEU A 57 14.02 6.48 2.71
N GLN A 58 14.77 7.56 2.95
CA GLN A 58 16.17 7.48 3.39
C GLN A 58 16.30 6.80 4.75
N LEU A 59 15.58 7.29 5.76
CA LEU A 59 15.57 6.70 7.10
C LEU A 59 15.06 5.25 7.07
N GLY A 60 14.04 4.98 6.26
CA GLY A 60 13.47 3.66 6.07
C GLY A 60 14.45 2.67 5.46
N ALA A 61 15.17 3.05 4.39
CA ALA A 61 16.21 2.23 3.79
C ALA A 61 17.33 1.94 4.80
N GLU A 62 17.78 2.95 5.56
CA GLU A 62 18.86 2.82 6.53
C GLU A 62 18.53 1.81 7.65
N ILE A 63 17.25 1.67 8.05
CA ILE A 63 16.81 0.65 9.03
C ILE A 63 17.08 -0.78 8.52
N TYR A 64 16.94 -1.01 7.20
CA TYR A 64 17.07 -2.33 6.59
C TYR A 64 18.51 -2.64 6.15
N GLY A 65 19.46 -1.73 6.34
CA GLY A 65 20.82 -1.84 5.79
C GLY A 65 20.85 -1.55 4.29
N ALA A 66 20.13 -0.52 3.85
CA ALA A 66 20.06 -0.09 2.46
C ALA A 66 20.24 1.43 2.34
N THR A 67 20.61 1.88 1.14
CA THR A 67 20.70 3.30 0.79
C THR A 67 19.62 3.66 -0.23
N TYR A 68 18.92 4.77 -0.02
CA TYR A 68 17.97 5.32 -0.99
C TYR A 68 18.62 6.47 -1.78
N ASP A 69 18.60 6.35 -3.10
CA ASP A 69 19.01 7.40 -4.03
C ASP A 69 17.81 8.30 -4.39
N PRO A 70 17.82 9.59 -4.00
CA PRO A 70 16.73 10.51 -4.30
C PRO A 70 16.63 10.90 -5.78
N ASP A 71 17.67 10.73 -6.59
CA ASP A 71 17.66 11.10 -8.01
C ASP A 71 17.08 9.97 -8.87
N THR A 72 17.50 8.72 -8.64
CA THR A 72 16.98 7.55 -9.37
C THR A 72 15.71 6.94 -8.75
N LYS A 73 15.36 7.31 -7.51
CA LYS A 73 14.25 6.75 -6.72
C LYS A 73 14.40 5.25 -6.41
N VAL A 74 15.63 4.73 -6.44
CA VAL A 74 15.97 3.34 -6.14
C VAL A 74 16.46 3.19 -4.70
N ILE A 75 16.09 2.09 -4.05
CA ILE A 75 16.70 1.62 -2.80
C ILE A 75 17.66 0.48 -3.19
N THR A 76 18.88 0.51 -2.67
CA THR A 76 19.89 -0.53 -2.90
C THR A 76 20.34 -1.08 -1.56
N GLY A 77 20.20 -2.40 -1.35
CA GLY A 77 20.65 -3.08 -0.14
C GLY A 77 22.16 -3.28 -0.08
N ASP A 78 22.73 -3.20 1.11
CA ASP A 78 24.09 -3.67 1.38
C ASP A 78 24.12 -5.22 1.41
N ALA A 79 25.29 -5.82 1.20
CA ALA A 79 25.44 -7.27 1.23
C ALA A 79 25.14 -7.86 2.62
N GLY A 80 24.23 -8.83 2.69
CA GLY A 80 23.69 -9.42 3.91
C GLY A 80 22.58 -8.62 4.59
N SER A 81 22.17 -7.48 4.03
CA SER A 81 21.14 -6.61 4.60
C SER A 81 19.76 -7.26 4.62
N ALA A 82 18.85 -6.72 5.45
CA ALA A 82 17.45 -7.16 5.44
C ALA A 82 16.75 -6.79 4.12
N TRP A 83 17.20 -5.71 3.46
CA TRP A 83 16.68 -5.31 2.15
C TRP A 83 17.08 -6.29 1.03
N GLU A 84 18.37 -6.67 0.93
CA GLU A 84 18.84 -7.66 -0.06
C GLU A 84 18.13 -9.01 0.10
N GLN A 85 17.84 -9.42 1.35
CA GLN A 85 17.05 -10.61 1.63
C GLN A 85 15.62 -10.49 1.09
N MET A 86 14.95 -9.34 1.29
CA MET A 86 13.60 -9.09 0.77
C MET A 86 13.56 -9.04 -0.76
N GLU A 87 14.59 -8.50 -1.42
CA GLU A 87 14.76 -8.54 -2.87
C GLU A 87 14.98 -9.98 -3.37
N THR A 88 15.82 -10.76 -2.68
CA THR A 88 16.11 -12.17 -3.00
C THR A 88 14.89 -13.06 -2.87
N ASP A 89 14.07 -12.85 -1.82
CA ASP A 89 12.82 -13.56 -1.57
C ASP A 89 11.63 -13.00 -2.42
N ASN A 90 11.90 -12.07 -3.34
CA ASN A 90 10.93 -11.45 -4.25
C ASN A 90 9.70 -10.85 -3.53
N VAL A 91 9.94 -10.19 -2.40
CA VAL A 91 8.91 -9.45 -1.65
C VAL A 91 8.42 -8.29 -2.49
N SER A 92 7.09 -8.14 -2.64
CA SER A 92 6.56 -7.09 -3.50
C SER A 92 6.81 -5.69 -2.93
N GLY A 93 6.94 -4.69 -3.80
CA GLY A 93 7.19 -3.31 -3.38
C GLY A 93 6.18 -2.80 -2.33
N ASP A 94 4.90 -3.13 -2.47
CA ASP A 94 3.86 -2.77 -1.48
C ASP A 94 4.05 -3.45 -0.11
N GLN A 95 4.52 -4.70 -0.09
CA GLN A 95 4.87 -5.40 1.15
C GLN A 95 6.11 -4.77 1.79
N ALA A 96 7.14 -4.48 1.01
CA ALA A 96 8.37 -3.84 1.48
C ALA A 96 8.11 -2.43 2.03
N LEU A 97 7.28 -1.62 1.36
CA LEU A 97 6.91 -0.29 1.81
C LEU A 97 6.07 -0.31 3.09
N ARG A 98 5.15 -1.26 3.25
CA ARG A 98 4.41 -1.43 4.50
C ARG A 98 5.35 -1.80 5.65
N ALA A 99 6.29 -2.70 5.41
CA ALA A 99 7.30 -3.10 6.39
C ALA A 99 8.21 -1.92 6.78
N LEU A 100 8.68 -1.15 5.80
CA LEU A 100 9.49 0.06 6.00
C LEU A 100 8.74 1.12 6.83
N GLN A 101 7.47 1.39 6.51
CA GLN A 101 6.64 2.32 7.28
C GLN A 101 6.36 1.80 8.69
N THR A 102 6.08 0.51 8.86
CA THR A 102 5.93 -0.13 10.18
C THR A 102 7.18 0.06 11.04
N ALA A 103 8.36 -0.16 10.47
CA ALA A 103 9.63 0.01 11.18
C ALA A 103 9.87 1.48 11.60
N LEU A 104 9.61 2.44 10.71
CA LEU A 104 9.67 3.87 11.06
C LEU A 104 8.73 4.22 12.22
N MET A 105 7.47 3.75 12.18
CA MET A 105 6.51 3.99 13.27
C MET A 105 6.94 3.32 14.59
N TRP A 106 7.53 2.14 14.53
CA TRP A 106 7.98 1.38 15.69
C TRP A 106 9.12 2.08 16.43
N PHE A 107 10.16 2.50 15.71
CA PHE A 107 11.32 3.17 16.30
C PHE A 107 11.10 4.67 16.55
N GLY A 108 10.21 5.31 15.79
CA GLY A 108 9.96 6.75 15.85
C GLY A 108 8.81 7.21 16.75
N MET A 109 7.77 6.39 16.89
CA MET A 109 6.53 6.76 17.60
C MET A 109 6.19 5.76 18.72
N SER A 110 5.58 4.62 18.38
CA SER A 110 5.21 3.59 19.34
C SER A 110 4.91 2.23 18.70
N HIS A 111 5.19 1.18 19.46
CA HIS A 111 4.85 -0.22 19.18
C HIS A 111 3.38 -0.39 18.78
N GLU A 112 2.46 0.14 19.59
CA GLU A 112 1.00 0.02 19.38
C GLU A 112 0.54 0.68 18.06
N MET A 113 1.16 1.79 17.65
CA MET A 113 0.84 2.44 16.37
C MET A 113 1.39 1.61 15.20
N ALA A 114 2.61 1.10 15.32
CA ALA A 114 3.24 0.27 14.30
C ALA A 114 2.47 -1.05 14.06
N GLU A 115 2.04 -1.74 15.12
CA GLU A 115 1.21 -2.95 15.02
C GLU A 115 -0.13 -2.66 14.34
N LYS A 116 -0.84 -1.60 14.75
CA LYS A 116 -2.10 -1.20 14.11
C LYS A 116 -1.91 -0.86 12.63
N PHE A 117 -0.80 -0.23 12.27
CA PHE A 117 -0.48 0.07 10.88
C PHE A 117 -0.19 -1.20 10.08
N TRP A 118 0.62 -2.11 10.63
CA TRP A 118 0.96 -3.41 10.04
C TRP A 118 -0.30 -4.24 9.72
N GLU A 119 -1.19 -4.38 10.71
CA GLU A 119 -2.43 -5.15 10.59
C GLU A 119 -3.46 -4.48 9.65
N SER A 120 -3.69 -3.17 9.80
CA SER A 120 -4.80 -2.49 9.10
C SER A 120 -4.44 -1.98 7.70
N GLY A 121 -3.18 -1.62 7.44
CA GLY A 121 -2.76 -1.01 6.18
C GLY A 121 -3.34 0.38 5.88
N MET A 122 -3.92 1.07 6.86
CA MET A 122 -4.37 2.47 6.77
C MET A 122 -3.44 3.34 7.64
N ILE A 123 -2.98 4.54 7.25
CA ILE A 123 -3.39 5.52 6.23
C ILE A 123 -2.15 5.93 5.39
N PRO A 124 -2.30 6.33 4.11
CA PRO A 124 -1.16 6.43 3.19
C PRO A 124 -0.26 7.66 3.40
N LEU A 125 1.06 7.48 3.22
CA LEU A 125 1.86 8.50 2.54
C LEU A 125 1.21 8.71 1.16
N PRO A 126 0.74 9.92 0.81
CA PRO A 126 -0.04 10.06 -0.40
C PRO A 126 0.89 9.86 -1.60
N ASN A 127 0.56 8.90 -2.46
CA ASN A 127 1.28 8.50 -3.68
C ASN A 127 2.78 8.20 -3.47
N PHE A 128 3.10 7.09 -2.80
CA PHE A 128 4.20 6.26 -3.29
C PHE A 128 3.59 5.06 -4.02
N SER A 129 3.65 5.08 -5.36
CA SER A 129 3.61 3.82 -6.10
C SER A 129 5.01 3.25 -6.03
N ALA A 130 5.14 1.98 -5.64
CA ALA A 130 6.39 1.26 -5.88
C ALA A 130 6.77 1.37 -7.37
N PRO A 131 8.08 1.41 -7.72
CA PRO A 131 8.47 1.11 -9.10
C PRO A 131 7.86 -0.25 -9.43
N ALA A 132 7.12 -0.33 -10.54
CA ALA A 132 6.35 -1.51 -10.86
C ALA A 132 7.31 -2.70 -11.01
N SER A 133 7.27 -3.62 -10.05
CA SER A 133 7.73 -4.98 -10.27
C SER A 133 6.91 -5.51 -11.44
N GLU A 134 7.53 -5.68 -12.61
CA GLU A 134 6.93 -6.40 -13.74
C GLU A 134 6.85 -7.89 -13.38
N THR A 135 5.96 -8.22 -12.45
CA THR A 135 5.49 -9.59 -12.27
C THR A 135 4.65 -9.91 -13.51
N GLU A 136 5.20 -10.75 -14.39
CA GLU A 136 4.52 -11.25 -15.59
C GLU A 136 3.10 -11.71 -15.24
N GLN A 137 2.09 -10.98 -15.73
CA GLN A 137 0.70 -11.40 -15.62
C GLN A 137 0.45 -12.52 -16.62
N ASP A 138 0.38 -13.75 -16.12
CA ASP A 138 -0.20 -14.89 -16.83
C ASP A 138 -1.65 -14.52 -17.25
N PRO A 139 -1.99 -14.50 -18.56
CA PRO A 139 -3.21 -13.85 -19.04
C PRO A 139 -4.49 -14.68 -18.81
N GLU A 140 -5.14 -14.50 -17.66
CA GLU A 140 -6.50 -15.02 -17.42
C GLU A 140 -7.56 -14.15 -18.16
N PRO A 141 -8.53 -14.74 -18.89
CA PRO A 141 -9.10 -14.10 -20.08
C PRO A 141 -10.11 -12.96 -19.85
N GLU A 142 -10.13 -12.03 -20.81
CA GLU A 142 -11.00 -10.85 -20.84
C GLU A 142 -12.49 -11.16 -20.59
N LYS A 143 -13.06 -10.56 -19.53
CA LYS A 143 -14.50 -10.44 -19.37
C LYS A 143 -14.99 -9.27 -20.24
N PRO A 144 -15.83 -9.49 -21.27
CA PRO A 144 -16.09 -8.49 -22.30
C PRO A 144 -16.80 -7.25 -21.76
N ASN A 145 -16.19 -6.08 -22.01
CA ASN A 145 -16.60 -4.81 -21.43
C ASN A 145 -17.99 -4.35 -21.92
N ARG A 146 -18.79 -3.83 -20.99
CA ARG A 146 -20.24 -3.53 -21.14
C ARG A 146 -20.57 -2.49 -22.22
N ALA A 147 -19.57 -1.76 -22.71
CA ALA A 147 -19.70 -0.71 -23.72
C ALA A 147 -20.04 -1.23 -25.14
N THR A 148 -19.58 -2.43 -25.54
CA THR A 148 -19.81 -2.96 -26.90
C THR A 148 -21.23 -3.50 -27.11
N ARG A 149 -21.98 -3.77 -26.04
CA ARG A 149 -23.35 -4.32 -26.11
C ARG A 149 -24.43 -3.32 -26.58
N ARG A 150 -24.12 -2.03 -26.75
CA ARG A 150 -25.08 -1.00 -27.22
C ARG A 150 -24.94 -0.58 -28.69
N ALA A 151 -23.90 -1.03 -29.40
CA ALA A 151 -23.70 -0.69 -30.82
C ALA A 151 -24.35 -1.69 -31.81
N ALA A 152 -24.64 -2.93 -31.37
CA ALA A 152 -25.12 -4.01 -32.25
C ALA A 152 -26.66 -4.13 -32.39
N ALA A 153 -27.43 -3.19 -31.84
CA ALA A 153 -28.90 -3.24 -31.82
C ALA A 153 -29.58 -2.42 -32.95
N LYS A 154 -28.97 -2.34 -34.13
CA LYS A 154 -29.55 -1.71 -35.34
C LYS A 154 -29.30 -2.52 -36.62
N LYS A 155 -30.10 -3.59 -36.81
CA LYS A 155 -30.62 -4.10 -38.10
C LYS A 155 -31.42 -5.40 -37.87
N ALA A 156 -32.73 -5.38 -38.13
CA ALA A 156 -33.59 -6.57 -38.16
C ALA A 156 -33.54 -7.24 -39.56
N PRO A 157 -34.11 -8.45 -39.73
CA PRO A 157 -35.52 -8.53 -40.18
C PRO A 157 -36.34 -9.69 -39.56
N ALA A 158 -37.60 -9.84 -40.01
CA ALA A 158 -38.68 -10.53 -39.29
C ALA A 158 -39.18 -11.87 -39.90
N LYS A 159 -39.90 -12.67 -39.08
CA LYS A 159 -41.06 -13.56 -39.37
C LYS A 159 -41.63 -14.05 -38.01
N LYS A 160 -42.88 -13.73 -37.61
CA LYS A 160 -44.18 -14.44 -37.85
C LYS A 160 -44.21 -15.90 -37.30
N ALA A 161 -45.21 -16.39 -36.55
CA ALA A 161 -46.52 -15.81 -36.15
C ALA A 161 -47.20 -16.50 -34.93
N GLY A 162 -48.18 -15.81 -34.31
CA GLY A 162 -49.43 -16.38 -33.72
C GLY A 162 -49.44 -16.61 -32.19
N SER A 163 -50.56 -16.44 -31.44
CA SER A 163 -51.91 -15.94 -31.76
C SER A 163 -52.72 -15.58 -30.48
N LYS A 164 -53.35 -14.38 -30.44
CA LYS A 164 -54.68 -14.01 -29.86
C LYS A 164 -55.04 -14.45 -28.41
N ALA A 165 -55.39 -13.57 -27.46
CA ALA A 165 -56.71 -12.90 -27.27
C ALA A 165 -56.72 -12.10 -25.93
N ARG A 166 -57.57 -11.10 -25.58
CA ARG A 166 -58.58 -10.26 -26.28
C ARG A 166 -59.14 -9.16 -25.31
N ALA A 167 -59.29 -7.90 -25.77
CA ALA A 167 -60.13 -6.79 -25.20
C ALA A 167 -59.82 -6.31 -23.75
N ALA A 168 -60.28 -5.16 -23.21
CA ALA A 168 -60.58 -3.77 -23.66
C ALA A 168 -60.91 -2.94 -22.37
N GLY A 169 -60.89 -1.60 -22.28
CA GLY A 169 -60.59 -0.49 -23.20
C GLY A 169 -60.91 0.88 -22.54
N THR A 170 -60.92 1.97 -23.32
CA THR A 170 -61.53 3.31 -23.00
C THR A 170 -60.89 4.19 -21.90
N THR A 171 -60.16 5.23 -22.32
CA THR A 171 -59.87 6.52 -21.63
C THR A 171 -61.16 7.37 -21.47
N PRO A 172 -61.24 8.47 -20.66
CA PRO A 172 -60.18 9.45 -20.34
C PRO A 172 -60.10 9.97 -18.88
N ALA A 173 -59.14 10.87 -18.63
CA ALA A 173 -59.12 11.75 -17.44
C ALA A 173 -60.14 12.90 -17.58
N PRO A 174 -60.47 13.62 -16.49
CA PRO A 174 -59.83 14.94 -16.32
C PRO A 174 -59.57 15.43 -14.87
N ALA A 175 -58.64 16.39 -14.80
CA ALA A 175 -58.52 17.53 -13.85
C ALA A 175 -58.32 17.29 -12.33
N PRO A 176 -57.49 18.15 -11.68
CA PRO A 176 -57.35 18.22 -10.21
C PRO A 176 -58.35 19.21 -9.59
N SER A 177 -58.63 19.05 -8.30
CA SER A 177 -59.31 20.05 -7.45
C SER A 177 -58.63 20.12 -6.08
N GLU A 178 -58.32 21.36 -5.69
CA GLU A 178 -58.10 21.93 -4.34
C GLU A 178 -57.14 21.21 -3.36
#